data_AF-A0A919TXW0-F1
#
_entry.id   AF-A0A919TXW0-F1
#
_cell.length_a   1.000
_cell.length_b   1.000
_cell.length_c   1.000
_cell.angle_alpha   90.00
_cell.angle_beta   90.00
_cell.angle_gamma   90.00
#
_symmetry.space_group_name_H-M   'P 1'
#
loop_
_entity.id
_entity.type
_entity.pdbx_description
1 polymer ?
#
loop_
_entity_poly.entity_id
_entity_poly.type
_entity_poly.pdbx_seq_one_letter_code
_entity_poly.pdbx_strand_id
1 'polypeptide(L)'
;MLLSSSSVFPEPTAAAFEMAATVGYDGVEVMVWTDRVSQDAGALKGLTDHYGVPVLSVHAPCLLVTQRVWSPDPWERLNRAAQLAESLDAPTVVVHPPFSWQRDYAKNFAAGLAKVQQRHPDLSFAIENMFPVKMAGRWFVPYTPGWDPTETGFDAYTLDISHCSASRIDALDMMQKMGSGLKHVHLGDGTGEGRDEHLVPGRGNQPCAEVLRSLVARGFTGSVALEVSTRKAASRPAREKDLRDSLEFARRHLAPATNNAPAITRA
;
A
#
# COMPACT_ATOMS: atom_id res chain seq x y z
N MET A 1 4.61 -10.30 4.34
CA MET A 1 3.21 -9.90 4.10
C MET A 1 2.74 -9.03 5.23
N LEU A 2 2.34 -7.80 4.92
CA LEU A 2 1.82 -6.85 5.89
C LEU A 2 0.29 -6.82 5.86
N LEU A 3 -0.35 -6.44 6.96
CA LEU A 3 -1.75 -6.02 6.96
C LEU A 3 -1.80 -4.49 7.00
N SER A 4 -2.41 -3.85 6.00
CA SER A 4 -2.67 -2.40 6.07
C SER A 4 -3.76 -2.12 7.10
N SER A 5 -3.56 -1.11 7.95
CA SER A 5 -4.55 -0.74 8.96
C SER A 5 -5.84 -0.20 8.33
N SER A 6 -5.84 0.21 7.06
CA SER A 6 -7.05 0.55 6.31
C SER A 6 -7.96 -0.67 6.11
N SER A 7 -7.40 -1.88 6.06
CA SER A 7 -8.13 -3.13 5.85
C SER A 7 -9.07 -3.52 6.98
N VAL A 8 -8.93 -2.89 8.15
CA VAL A 8 -9.84 -3.08 9.30
C VAL A 8 -10.75 -1.86 9.54
N PHE A 9 -10.71 -0.83 8.70
CA PHE A 9 -11.60 0.33 8.86
C PHE A 9 -13.08 -0.10 8.94
N PRO A 10 -13.90 0.46 9.85
CA PRO A 10 -13.64 1.60 10.73
C PRO A 10 -13.13 1.25 12.14
N GLU A 11 -12.61 0.04 12.38
CA GLU A 11 -11.98 -0.29 13.66
C GLU A 11 -10.71 0.56 13.86
N PRO A 12 -10.33 0.87 15.12
CA PRO A 12 -9.15 1.68 15.42
C PRO A 12 -7.84 0.97 15.05
N THR A 13 -6.74 1.70 14.95
CA THR A 13 -5.41 1.16 14.60
C THR A 13 -4.99 -0.01 15.48
N ALA A 14 -5.31 0.00 16.77
CA ALA A 14 -5.02 -1.12 17.67
C ALA A 14 -5.66 -2.45 17.22
N ALA A 15 -6.84 -2.40 16.60
CA ALA A 15 -7.50 -3.59 16.07
C ALA A 15 -6.77 -4.16 14.84
N ALA A 16 -6.05 -3.34 14.08
CA ALA A 16 -5.22 -3.82 12.99
C ALA A 16 -4.06 -4.69 13.50
N PHE A 17 -3.41 -4.29 14.60
CA PHE A 17 -2.36 -5.09 15.23
C PHE A 17 -2.90 -6.40 15.82
N GLU A 18 -4.04 -6.34 16.54
CA GLU A 18 -4.71 -7.53 17.06
C GLU A 18 -5.06 -8.52 15.93
N MET A 19 -5.64 -8.01 14.84
CA MET A 19 -6.02 -8.81 13.68
C MET A 19 -4.80 -9.37 12.95
N ALA A 20 -3.74 -8.57 12.81
CA ALA A 20 -2.47 -9.00 12.21
C ALA A 20 -1.87 -10.17 13.01
N ALA A 21 -1.82 -10.06 14.34
CA ALA A 21 -1.33 -11.12 15.22
C ALA A 21 -2.22 -12.38 15.16
N THR A 22 -3.54 -12.21 15.20
CA THR A 22 -4.52 -13.31 15.21
C THR A 22 -4.54 -14.09 13.89
N VAL A 23 -4.43 -13.39 12.76
CA VAL A 23 -4.41 -14.02 11.43
C VAL A 23 -3.01 -14.55 11.09
N GLY A 24 -1.97 -13.93 11.65
CA GLY A 24 -0.58 -14.33 11.49
C GLY A 24 0.15 -13.60 10.36
N TYR A 25 -0.11 -12.30 10.20
CA TYR A 25 0.67 -11.41 9.33
C TYR A 25 2.05 -11.12 9.92
N ASP A 26 3.01 -10.80 9.05
CA ASP A 26 4.41 -10.61 9.46
C ASP A 26 4.68 -9.18 9.98
N GLY A 27 3.75 -8.26 9.75
CA GLY A 27 3.84 -6.86 10.13
C GLY A 27 2.58 -6.07 9.77
N VAL A 28 2.56 -4.79 10.13
CA VAL A 28 1.50 -3.84 9.82
C VAL A 28 2.04 -2.73 8.92
N GLU A 29 1.25 -2.34 7.94
CA GLU A 29 1.34 -1.01 7.36
C GLU A 29 0.40 -0.08 8.14
N VAL A 30 0.94 1.02 8.66
CA VAL A 30 0.14 2.02 9.36
C VAL A 30 -0.29 3.09 8.38
N MET A 31 -1.58 3.10 8.04
CA MET A 31 -2.20 4.26 7.41
C MET A 31 -2.47 5.34 8.45
N VAL A 32 -1.77 6.46 8.32
CA VAL A 32 -1.93 7.61 9.22
C VAL A 32 -3.29 8.24 8.98
N TRP A 33 -4.17 8.12 9.97
CA TRP A 33 -5.57 8.52 9.90
C TRP A 33 -5.93 9.60 10.92
N THR A 34 -7.22 9.91 11.05
CA THR A 34 -7.74 10.83 12.08
C THR A 34 -7.67 10.25 13.49
N ASP A 35 -7.54 8.93 13.62
CA ASP A 35 -7.27 8.27 14.91
C ASP A 35 -5.89 8.68 15.43
N ARG A 36 -5.80 9.03 16.72
CA ARG A 36 -4.55 9.53 17.33
C ARG A 36 -3.51 8.44 17.52
N VAL A 37 -3.90 7.17 17.65
CA VAL A 37 -2.95 6.08 17.81
C VAL A 37 -2.12 5.91 16.53
N SER A 38 -2.74 6.02 15.35
CA SER A 38 -2.01 6.02 14.06
C SER A 38 -0.98 7.15 13.88
N GLN A 39 -1.03 8.19 14.73
CA GLN A 39 -0.22 9.40 14.63
C GLN A 39 0.94 9.44 15.63
N ASP A 40 0.97 8.52 16.61
CA ASP A 40 1.87 8.58 17.76
C ASP A 40 2.85 7.39 17.75
N ALA A 41 4.15 7.70 17.61
CA ALA A 41 5.19 6.68 17.55
C ALA A 41 5.28 5.84 18.83
N GLY A 42 5.03 6.42 20.01
CA GLY A 42 5.08 5.70 21.28
C GLY A 42 3.92 4.71 21.41
N ALA A 43 2.72 5.13 21.02
CA ALA A 43 1.54 4.27 21.00
C ALA A 43 1.71 3.10 20.02
N LEU A 44 2.23 3.36 18.82
CA LEU A 44 2.51 2.33 17.82
C LEU A 44 3.60 1.35 18.29
N LYS A 45 4.68 1.84 18.92
CA LYS A 45 5.68 0.96 19.57
C LYS A 45 5.06 0.09 20.65
N GLY A 46 4.21 0.67 21.50
CA GLY A 46 3.48 -0.09 22.52
C GLY A 46 2.60 -1.19 21.92
N LEU A 47 1.97 -0.94 20.76
CA LEU A 47 1.21 -1.97 20.04
C LEU A 47 2.11 -3.05 19.43
N THR A 48 3.24 -2.65 18.83
CA THR A 48 4.25 -3.59 18.34
C THR A 48 4.72 -4.52 19.45
N ASP A 49 5.09 -3.98 20.62
CA ASP A 49 5.57 -4.75 21.76
C ASP A 49 4.47 -5.66 22.33
N HIS A 50 3.23 -5.17 22.40
CA HIS A 50 2.11 -5.92 22.95
C HIS A 50 1.68 -7.10 22.08
N TYR A 51 1.60 -6.89 20.76
CA TYR A 51 1.12 -7.91 19.82
C TYR A 51 2.23 -8.73 19.15
N GLY A 52 3.49 -8.30 19.29
CA GLY A 52 4.64 -8.94 18.63
C GLY A 52 4.66 -8.77 17.10
N VAL A 53 4.00 -7.72 16.59
CA VAL A 53 3.86 -7.46 15.15
C VAL A 53 4.46 -6.09 14.83
N PRO A 54 5.57 -6.00 14.07
CA PRO A 54 6.24 -4.73 13.78
C PRO A 54 5.49 -3.89 12.74
N VAL A 55 5.76 -2.58 12.75
CA VAL A 55 5.38 -1.69 11.64
C VAL A 55 6.49 -1.71 10.59
N LEU A 56 6.13 -1.97 9.34
CA LEU A 56 7.09 -2.11 8.23
C LEU A 56 6.84 -1.15 7.07
N SER A 57 5.73 -0.42 7.08
CA SER A 57 5.53 0.76 6.25
C SER A 57 4.59 1.76 6.92
N VAL A 58 4.75 3.03 6.56
CA VAL A 58 3.88 4.13 6.96
C VAL A 58 3.24 4.71 5.71
N HIS A 59 1.92 4.67 5.63
CA HIS A 59 1.19 5.31 4.56
C HIS A 59 0.84 6.75 5.01
N ALA A 60 1.42 7.74 4.32
CA ALA A 60 1.32 9.14 4.68
C ALA A 60 -0.13 9.65 4.60
N PRO A 61 -0.54 10.64 5.42
CA PRO A 61 -1.90 11.15 5.41
C PRO A 61 -2.18 11.97 4.13
N CYS A 62 -2.56 11.25 3.06
CA CYS A 62 -2.71 11.75 1.70
C CYS A 62 -4.16 11.79 1.18
N LEU A 63 -5.11 11.21 1.91
CA LEU A 63 -6.52 11.19 1.51
C LEU A 63 -7.24 12.52 1.79
N LEU A 64 -8.39 12.74 1.13
CA LEU A 64 -9.20 13.97 1.30
C LEU A 64 -9.58 14.25 2.76
N VAL A 65 -9.85 13.21 3.53
CA VAL A 65 -10.27 13.32 4.93
C VAL A 65 -9.09 13.49 5.91
N THR A 66 -7.86 13.20 5.47
CA THR A 66 -6.65 13.29 6.30
C THR A 66 -5.84 14.56 6.02
N GLN A 67 -6.32 15.48 5.19
CA GLN A 67 -5.60 16.71 4.80
C GLN A 67 -5.25 17.66 5.96
N ARG A 68 -5.83 17.47 7.15
CA ARG A 68 -5.53 18.24 8.37
C ARG A 68 -4.84 17.43 9.46
N VAL A 69 -4.60 16.13 9.22
CA VAL A 69 -3.85 15.31 10.17
C VAL A 69 -2.43 15.87 10.25
N TRP A 70 -1.97 16.11 11.47
CA TRP A 70 -0.75 16.85 11.83
C TRP A 70 -0.65 18.31 11.38
N SER A 71 -0.94 18.62 10.12
CA SER A 71 -0.80 19.96 9.55
C SER A 71 -1.60 20.11 8.25
N PRO A 72 -2.14 21.31 7.94
CA PRO A 72 -2.66 21.60 6.60
C PRO A 72 -1.56 21.66 5.54
N ASP A 73 -0.30 21.87 5.91
CA ASP A 73 0.83 21.89 4.99
C ASP A 73 1.24 20.45 4.58
N PRO A 74 1.14 20.07 3.29
CA PRO A 74 1.53 18.75 2.82
C PRO A 74 3.02 18.43 3.03
N TRP A 75 3.92 19.42 2.99
CA TRP A 75 5.34 19.17 3.24
C TRP A 75 5.59 18.80 4.69
N GLU A 76 4.93 19.48 5.63
CA GLU A 76 4.98 19.13 7.05
C GLU A 76 4.40 17.74 7.31
N ARG A 77 3.30 17.36 6.64
CA ARG A 77 2.75 16.00 6.75
C ARG A 77 3.74 14.94 6.26
N LEU A 78 4.39 15.18 5.12
CA LEU A 78 5.39 14.25 4.58
C LEU A 78 6.61 14.13 5.49
N ASN A 79 7.10 15.25 6.05
CA ASN A 79 8.20 15.24 7.02
C ASN A 79 7.85 14.44 8.29
N ARG A 80 6.64 14.61 8.81
CA ARG A 80 6.19 13.86 9.99
C ARG A 80 5.97 12.38 9.69
N ALA A 81 5.50 12.03 8.50
CA ALA A 81 5.42 10.64 8.07
C ALA A 81 6.82 9.99 8.03
N ALA A 82 7.83 10.71 7.53
CA ALA A 82 9.22 10.26 7.54
C ALA A 82 9.76 10.05 8.96
N GLN A 83 9.57 11.04 9.85
CA GLN A 83 9.98 10.94 11.26
C GLN A 83 9.28 9.79 12.00
N LEU A 84 8.00 9.56 11.69
CA LEU A 84 7.25 8.43 12.24
C LEU A 84 7.84 7.10 11.76
N ALA A 85 8.12 6.98 10.46
CA ALA A 85 8.71 5.78 9.87
C ALA A 85 10.11 5.48 10.45
N GLU A 86 10.99 6.48 10.54
CA GLU A 86 12.30 6.35 11.20
C GLU A 86 12.15 5.93 12.66
N SER A 87 11.22 6.54 13.39
CA SER A 87 10.99 6.20 14.79
C SER A 87 10.57 4.74 14.96
N LEU A 88 9.90 4.15 13.97
CA LEU A 88 9.37 2.78 13.98
C LEU A 88 10.28 1.78 13.26
N ASP A 89 11.44 2.21 12.76
CA ASP A 89 12.32 1.42 11.90
C ASP A 89 11.61 0.86 10.65
N ALA A 90 10.58 1.58 10.16
CA ALA A 90 9.82 1.21 8.98
C ALA A 90 10.51 1.74 7.71
N PRO A 91 10.96 0.87 6.79
CA PRO A 91 11.81 1.28 5.67
C PRO A 91 11.08 2.03 4.55
N THR A 92 9.75 2.08 4.56
CA THR A 92 8.95 2.63 3.45
C THR A 92 7.90 3.62 3.93
N VAL A 93 7.84 4.77 3.27
CA VAL A 93 6.76 5.74 3.36
C VAL A 93 5.99 5.72 2.04
N VAL A 94 4.71 5.32 2.07
CA VAL A 94 3.84 5.40 0.90
C VAL A 94 3.29 6.81 0.76
N VAL A 95 3.36 7.35 -0.46
CA VAL A 95 2.99 8.74 -0.77
C VAL A 95 2.12 8.77 -2.02
N HIS A 96 1.01 9.48 -1.95
CA HIS A 96 0.21 9.75 -3.15
C HIS A 96 0.77 10.96 -3.92
N PRO A 97 0.66 10.96 -5.26
CA PRO A 97 0.77 12.16 -6.06
C PRO A 97 -0.11 13.31 -5.50
N PRO A 98 0.36 14.56 -5.58
CA PRO A 98 -0.34 15.72 -5.05
C PRO A 98 -1.68 15.93 -5.77
N PHE A 99 -2.67 16.43 -5.02
CA PHE A 99 -3.91 16.87 -5.64
C PHE A 99 -3.69 18.15 -6.46
N SER A 100 -4.38 18.28 -7.58
CA SER A 100 -4.21 19.41 -8.53
C SER A 100 -4.56 20.78 -7.94
N TRP A 101 -5.35 20.84 -6.86
CA TRP A 101 -5.63 22.10 -6.15
C TRP A 101 -4.55 22.49 -5.12
N GLN A 102 -3.60 21.59 -4.80
CA GLN A 102 -2.46 21.89 -3.93
C GLN A 102 -1.33 22.54 -4.74
N ARG A 103 -1.59 23.70 -5.35
CA ARG A 103 -0.79 24.27 -6.46
C ARG A 103 0.72 24.32 -6.18
N ASP A 104 1.13 24.85 -5.04
CA ASP A 104 2.55 24.99 -4.69
C ASP A 104 3.22 23.65 -4.38
N TYR A 105 2.49 22.74 -3.73
CA TYR A 105 2.96 21.37 -3.47
C TYR A 105 3.12 20.61 -4.79
N ALA A 106 2.10 20.67 -5.66
CA ALA A 106 2.08 20.01 -6.96
C ALA A 106 3.20 20.49 -7.88
N LYS A 107 3.38 21.81 -7.99
CA LYS A 107 4.43 22.41 -8.83
C LYS A 107 5.84 21.97 -8.42
N ASN A 108 6.07 21.76 -7.13
CA ASN A 108 7.39 21.49 -6.59
C ASN A 108 7.56 20.05 -6.11
N PHE A 109 6.62 19.15 -6.43
CA PHE A 109 6.53 17.83 -5.80
C PHE A 109 7.80 16.99 -5.96
N ALA A 110 8.28 16.78 -7.19
CA ALA A 110 9.49 16.00 -7.43
C ALA A 110 10.74 16.61 -6.75
N ALA A 111 10.96 17.92 -6.90
CA ALA A 111 12.12 18.59 -6.30
C ALA A 111 12.05 18.64 -4.77
N GLY A 112 10.86 18.78 -4.20
CA GLY A 112 10.68 18.79 -2.75
C GLY A 112 10.77 17.38 -2.15
N LEU A 113 10.26 16.36 -2.83
CA LEU A 113 10.43 14.96 -2.44
C LEU A 113 11.91 14.59 -2.38
N ALA A 114 12.70 14.97 -3.39
CA ALA A 114 14.15 14.76 -3.40
C ALA A 114 14.84 15.41 -2.18
N LYS A 115 14.40 16.60 -1.74
CA LYS A 115 14.91 17.24 -0.52
C LYS A 115 14.48 16.54 0.77
N VAL A 116 13.33 15.89 0.78
CA VAL A 116 12.90 15.05 1.92
C VAL A 116 13.74 13.79 1.96
N GLN A 117 13.89 13.10 0.83
CA GLN A 117 14.74 11.91 0.69
C GLN A 117 16.18 12.17 1.13
N GLN A 118 16.77 13.31 0.76
CA GLN A 118 18.13 13.69 1.20
C GLN A 118 18.26 13.82 2.73
N ARG A 119 17.18 14.16 3.44
CA ARG A 119 17.18 14.27 4.91
C ARG A 119 16.91 12.94 5.60
N HIS A 120 16.34 11.98 4.87
CA HIS A 120 15.94 10.66 5.37
C HIS A 120 16.47 9.57 4.41
N PRO A 121 17.81 9.44 4.28
CA PRO A 121 18.43 8.64 3.22
C PRO A 121 18.15 7.13 3.32
N ASP A 122 17.77 6.64 4.50
CA ASP A 122 17.48 5.23 4.75
C ASP A 122 16.01 4.85 4.44
N LEU A 123 15.16 5.84 4.13
CA LEU A 123 13.75 5.63 3.79
C LEU A 123 13.52 5.57 2.28
N SER A 124 12.67 4.63 1.86
CA SER A 124 12.07 4.62 0.53
C SER A 124 10.75 5.39 0.54
N PHE A 125 10.67 6.49 -0.22
CA PHE A 125 9.42 7.23 -0.44
C PHE A 125 8.75 6.71 -1.70
N ALA A 126 7.86 5.74 -1.54
CA ALA A 126 7.26 4.99 -2.61
C ALA A 126 6.01 5.72 -3.14
N ILE A 127 6.08 6.21 -4.39
CA ILE A 127 4.96 6.92 -5.02
C ILE A 127 3.96 5.94 -5.57
N GLU A 128 2.72 6.04 -5.11
CA GLU A 128 1.66 5.12 -5.46
C GLU A 128 0.94 5.50 -6.76
N ASN A 129 0.64 4.50 -7.60
CA ASN A 129 -0.23 4.74 -8.77
C ASN A 129 -1.66 5.02 -8.32
N MET A 130 -2.23 6.12 -8.78
CA MET A 130 -3.60 6.52 -8.47
C MET A 130 -4.55 6.08 -9.59
N PHE A 131 -5.77 6.64 -9.61
CA PHE A 131 -6.77 6.33 -10.61
C PHE A 131 -7.64 7.54 -10.99
N PRO A 132 -8.16 7.62 -12.23
CA PRO A 132 -9.18 8.59 -12.58
C PRO A 132 -10.46 8.40 -11.76
N VAL A 133 -11.03 9.49 -11.27
CA VAL A 133 -12.25 9.48 -10.46
C VAL A 133 -13.46 9.81 -11.32
N LYS A 134 -14.55 9.07 -11.14
CA LYS A 134 -15.83 9.36 -11.80
C LYS A 134 -16.73 10.22 -10.90
N MET A 135 -17.01 11.45 -11.32
CA MET A 135 -17.88 12.39 -10.60
C MET A 135 -18.98 12.91 -11.53
N ALA A 136 -20.24 12.80 -11.09
CA ALA A 136 -21.42 13.21 -11.88
C ALA A 136 -21.41 12.67 -13.34
N GLY A 137 -20.99 11.40 -13.51
CA GLY A 137 -20.92 10.73 -14.80
C GLY A 137 -19.70 11.08 -15.67
N ARG A 138 -18.83 12.00 -15.24
CA ARG A 138 -17.62 12.42 -15.95
C ARG A 138 -16.36 11.90 -15.26
N TRP A 139 -15.35 11.59 -16.06
CA TRP A 139 -14.04 11.18 -15.57
C TRP A 139 -13.13 12.39 -15.38
N PHE A 140 -12.39 12.41 -14.27
CA PHE A 140 -11.45 13.45 -13.92
C PHE A 140 -10.20 12.86 -13.26
N VAL A 141 -9.03 13.46 -13.52
CA VAL A 141 -7.78 13.11 -12.85
C VAL A 141 -7.49 14.21 -11.82
N PRO A 142 -7.68 13.95 -10.51
CA PRO A 142 -7.49 14.96 -9.47
C PRO A 142 -6.04 15.14 -9.04
N TYR A 143 -5.10 14.46 -9.70
CA TYR A 143 -3.70 14.38 -9.32
C TYR A 143 -2.81 15.12 -10.32
N THR A 144 -1.69 15.65 -9.86
CA THR A 144 -0.67 16.30 -10.70
C THR A 144 0.68 15.59 -10.51
N PRO A 145 1.47 15.34 -11.58
CA PRO A 145 1.15 15.62 -12.99
C PRO A 145 0.15 14.64 -13.60
N GLY A 146 -0.13 13.51 -12.93
CA GLY A 146 -1.10 12.53 -13.38
C GLY A 146 -1.35 11.45 -12.32
N TRP A 147 -2.09 10.42 -12.72
CA TRP A 147 -2.37 9.26 -11.88
C TRP A 147 -1.35 8.13 -12.07
N ASP A 148 -0.64 8.09 -13.21
CA ASP A 148 0.46 7.18 -13.48
C ASP A 148 1.80 7.87 -13.09
N PRO A 149 2.42 7.52 -11.96
CA PRO A 149 3.65 8.15 -11.50
C PRO A 149 4.85 7.80 -12.38
N THR A 150 4.77 6.73 -13.20
CA THR A 150 5.87 6.30 -14.06
C THR A 150 6.11 7.24 -15.24
N GLU A 151 5.10 8.05 -15.63
CA GLU A 151 5.26 9.09 -16.64
C GLU A 151 6.19 10.23 -16.18
N THR A 152 6.27 10.46 -14.87
CA THR A 152 7.16 11.49 -14.28
C THR A 152 8.53 10.94 -13.97
N GLY A 153 8.59 9.70 -13.49
CA GLY A 153 9.82 9.06 -13.03
C GLY A 153 10.14 9.40 -11.57
N PHE A 154 10.18 8.38 -10.72
CA PHE A 154 10.61 8.43 -9.31
C PHE A 154 11.50 7.23 -8.99
N ASP A 155 12.27 7.34 -7.90
CA ASP A 155 13.22 6.29 -7.48
C ASP A 155 12.53 5.08 -6.83
N ALA A 156 11.34 5.29 -6.26
CA ALA A 156 10.57 4.28 -5.56
C ALA A 156 9.07 4.39 -5.86
N TYR A 157 8.43 3.25 -6.08
CA TYR A 157 7.01 3.14 -6.38
C TYR A 157 6.28 2.16 -5.46
N THR A 158 5.01 2.49 -5.20
CA THR A 158 4.01 1.55 -4.68
C THR A 158 3.09 1.14 -5.82
N LEU A 159 2.98 -0.16 -6.08
CA LEU A 159 1.95 -0.70 -6.96
C LEU A 159 0.67 -0.95 -6.16
N ASP A 160 -0.41 -0.24 -6.46
CA ASP A 160 -1.75 -0.58 -6.00
C ASP A 160 -2.55 -1.26 -7.12
N ILE A 161 -2.90 -2.51 -6.86
CA ILE A 161 -3.61 -3.38 -7.82
C ILE A 161 -5.09 -2.97 -7.97
N SER A 162 -5.72 -2.50 -6.90
CA SER A 162 -7.11 -2.01 -6.95
C SER A 162 -7.21 -0.72 -7.76
N HIS A 163 -6.22 0.17 -7.67
CA HIS A 163 -6.10 1.36 -8.49
C HIS A 163 -5.86 1.02 -9.98
N CYS A 164 -5.11 -0.04 -10.29
CA CYS A 164 -5.01 -0.54 -11.68
C CYS A 164 -6.38 -0.94 -12.22
N SER A 165 -7.19 -1.64 -11.41
CA SER A 165 -8.56 -2.00 -11.78
C SER A 165 -9.45 -0.78 -11.99
N ALA A 166 -9.43 0.19 -11.06
CA ALA A 166 -10.18 1.44 -11.16
C ALA A 166 -9.80 2.24 -12.42
N SER A 167 -8.53 2.19 -12.81
CA SER A 167 -7.97 2.80 -14.02
C SER A 167 -8.16 1.98 -15.30
N ARG A 168 -8.69 0.75 -15.20
CA ARG A 168 -8.88 -0.20 -16.32
C ARG A 168 -7.58 -0.52 -17.07
N ILE A 169 -6.50 -0.66 -16.31
CA ILE A 169 -5.21 -1.12 -16.80
C ILE A 169 -4.83 -2.45 -16.14
N ASP A 170 -3.85 -3.12 -16.71
CA ASP A 170 -3.30 -4.37 -16.20
C ASP A 170 -2.22 -4.10 -15.13
N ALA A 171 -2.34 -4.74 -13.97
CA ALA A 171 -1.37 -4.59 -12.88
C ALA A 171 0.02 -5.16 -13.20
N LEU A 172 0.15 -6.19 -14.03
CA LEU A 172 1.46 -6.68 -14.49
C LEU A 172 2.15 -5.67 -15.39
N ASP A 173 1.39 -5.00 -16.26
CA ASP A 173 1.95 -3.95 -17.13
C ASP A 173 2.45 -2.77 -16.29
N MET A 174 1.68 -2.32 -15.29
CA MET A 174 2.13 -1.27 -14.36
C MET A 174 3.36 -1.70 -13.56
N MET A 175 3.37 -2.92 -13.02
CA MET A 175 4.53 -3.50 -12.32
C MET A 175 5.77 -3.56 -13.22
N GLN A 176 5.61 -3.88 -14.50
CA GLN A 176 6.71 -3.86 -15.46
C GLN A 176 7.25 -2.45 -15.69
N LYS A 177 6.37 -1.45 -15.87
CA LYS A 177 6.76 -0.04 -15.99
C LYS A 177 7.51 0.47 -14.76
N MET A 178 7.08 0.11 -13.56
CA MET A 178 7.74 0.49 -12.30
C MET A 178 9.14 -0.12 -12.15
N GLY A 179 9.42 -1.24 -12.84
CA GLY A 179 10.76 -1.76 -13.02
C GLY A 179 11.48 -2.12 -11.71
N SER A 180 12.73 -1.67 -11.58
CA SER A 180 13.55 -1.80 -10.36
C SER A 180 13.17 -0.79 -9.26
N GLY A 181 12.38 0.22 -9.61
CA GLY A 181 11.85 1.21 -8.68
C GLY A 181 10.68 0.68 -7.84
N LEU A 182 10.09 -0.47 -8.16
CA LEU A 182 9.05 -1.07 -7.33
C LEU A 182 9.62 -1.43 -5.94
N LYS A 183 9.08 -0.82 -4.88
CA LYS A 183 9.49 -1.05 -3.48
C LYS A 183 8.35 -1.56 -2.59
N HIS A 184 7.11 -1.26 -2.95
CA HIS A 184 5.94 -1.61 -2.17
C HIS A 184 4.80 -2.06 -3.07
N VAL A 185 3.94 -2.95 -2.57
CA VAL A 185 2.74 -3.40 -3.28
C VAL A 185 1.56 -3.38 -2.31
N HIS A 186 0.52 -2.64 -2.65
CA HIS A 186 -0.80 -2.80 -2.05
C HIS A 186 -1.55 -3.89 -2.81
N LEU A 187 -1.72 -5.02 -2.13
CA LEU A 187 -2.45 -6.18 -2.62
C LEU A 187 -3.93 -5.98 -2.28
N GLY A 188 -4.70 -5.61 -3.31
CA GLY A 188 -6.15 -5.68 -3.36
C GLY A 188 -6.57 -6.21 -4.73
N ASP A 189 -7.85 -6.14 -5.04
CA ASP A 189 -8.38 -6.48 -6.36
C ASP A 189 -9.56 -5.56 -6.71
N GLY A 190 -10.11 -5.70 -7.92
CA GLY A 190 -11.27 -4.94 -8.36
C GLY A 190 -11.82 -5.45 -9.69
N THR A 191 -13.06 -5.10 -10.00
CA THR A 191 -13.78 -5.51 -11.21
C THR A 191 -13.73 -4.48 -12.34
N GLY A 192 -13.25 -3.25 -12.06
CA GLY A 192 -13.14 -2.19 -13.06
C GLY A 192 -14.42 -1.39 -13.30
N GLU A 193 -15.38 -1.45 -12.36
CA GLU A 193 -16.66 -0.70 -12.38
C GLU A 193 -16.50 0.83 -12.26
N GLY A 194 -15.26 1.33 -12.33
CA GLY A 194 -14.97 2.77 -12.31
C GLY A 194 -15.04 3.39 -10.93
N ARG A 195 -14.78 2.57 -9.92
CA ARG A 195 -14.51 2.94 -8.55
C ARG A 195 -13.34 2.11 -8.07
N ASP A 196 -12.72 2.59 -7.02
CA ASP A 196 -11.73 1.85 -6.28
C ASP A 196 -12.42 0.95 -5.23
N GLU A 197 -12.25 -0.37 -5.38
CA GLU A 197 -13.07 -1.37 -4.69
C GLU A 197 -12.35 -2.07 -3.55
N HIS A 198 -11.02 -2.24 -3.66
CA HIS A 198 -10.21 -2.98 -2.71
C HIS A 198 -10.80 -4.35 -2.36
N LEU A 199 -11.16 -5.15 -3.37
CA LEU A 199 -11.70 -6.50 -3.15
C LEU A 199 -10.61 -7.43 -2.61
N VAL A 200 -11.04 -8.51 -1.95
CA VAL A 200 -10.15 -9.63 -1.59
C VAL A 200 -9.47 -10.16 -2.86
N PRO A 201 -8.13 -10.38 -2.85
CA PRO A 201 -7.39 -10.91 -4.00
C PRO A 201 -8.01 -12.17 -4.59
N GLY A 202 -8.24 -12.17 -5.91
CA GLY A 202 -8.88 -13.26 -6.63
C GLY A 202 -10.41 -13.20 -6.64
N ARG A 203 -11.02 -12.16 -6.04
CA ARG A 203 -12.46 -11.86 -6.18
C ARG A 203 -12.75 -10.74 -7.18
N GLY A 204 -11.73 -10.17 -7.81
CA GLY A 204 -11.85 -9.24 -8.92
C GLY A 204 -11.26 -9.82 -10.21
N ASN A 205 -10.79 -8.93 -11.09
CA ASN A 205 -10.34 -9.27 -12.43
C ASN A 205 -8.85 -8.94 -12.67
N GLN A 206 -8.13 -8.46 -11.66
CA GLN A 206 -6.70 -8.17 -11.81
C GLN A 206 -5.86 -9.45 -11.65
N PRO A 207 -4.70 -9.54 -12.32
CA PRO A 207 -3.84 -10.72 -12.30
C PRO A 207 -3.00 -10.83 -11.00
N CYS A 208 -3.67 -10.82 -9.83
CA CYS A 208 -3.03 -10.77 -8.51
C CYS A 208 -2.04 -11.92 -8.31
N ALA A 209 -2.42 -13.13 -8.73
CA ALA A 209 -1.60 -14.33 -8.54
C ALA A 209 -0.33 -14.25 -9.40
N GLU A 210 -0.44 -13.73 -10.63
CA GLU A 210 0.66 -13.54 -11.57
C GLU A 210 1.60 -12.43 -11.08
N VAL A 211 1.06 -11.33 -10.55
CA VAL A 211 1.85 -10.24 -9.94
C VAL A 211 2.73 -10.81 -8.83
N LEU A 212 2.14 -11.52 -7.87
CA LEU A 212 2.88 -12.12 -6.75
C LEU A 212 3.96 -13.11 -7.21
N ARG A 213 3.65 -13.98 -8.18
CA ARG A 213 4.65 -14.90 -8.76
C ARG A 213 5.78 -14.16 -9.48
N SER A 214 5.45 -13.06 -10.15
CA SER A 214 6.46 -12.22 -10.83
C SER A 214 7.38 -11.52 -9.84
N LEU A 215 6.87 -11.06 -8.69
CA LEU A 215 7.70 -10.52 -7.60
C LEU A 215 8.76 -11.53 -7.16
N VAL A 216 8.36 -12.79 -6.94
CA VAL A 216 9.30 -13.88 -6.59
C VAL A 216 10.32 -14.11 -7.70
N ALA A 217 9.86 -14.23 -8.95
CA ALA A 217 10.75 -14.47 -10.09
C ALA A 217 11.78 -13.36 -10.31
N ARG A 218 11.47 -12.13 -9.88
CA ARG A 218 12.32 -10.94 -9.97
C ARG A 218 13.22 -10.74 -8.75
N GLY A 219 13.12 -11.60 -7.73
CA GLY A 219 13.86 -11.44 -6.47
C GLY A 219 13.45 -10.18 -5.71
N PHE A 220 12.17 -9.81 -5.75
CA PHE A 220 11.65 -8.64 -5.06
C PHE A 220 11.90 -8.73 -3.55
N THR A 221 12.56 -7.71 -2.99
CA THR A 221 12.89 -7.61 -1.56
C THR A 221 12.09 -6.54 -0.84
N GLY A 222 11.11 -5.92 -1.51
CA GLY A 222 10.23 -4.94 -0.91
C GLY A 222 9.09 -5.58 -0.12
N SER A 223 8.12 -4.77 0.27
CA SER A 223 6.97 -5.22 1.05
C SER A 223 5.71 -5.39 0.20
N VAL A 224 4.88 -6.37 0.57
CA VAL A 224 3.52 -6.53 0.06
C VAL A 224 2.57 -6.37 1.25
N ALA A 225 1.77 -5.30 1.23
CA ALA A 225 0.74 -5.02 2.22
C ALA A 225 -0.64 -5.37 1.67
N LEU A 226 -1.45 -6.07 2.45
CA LEU A 226 -2.84 -6.31 2.10
C LEU A 226 -3.66 -5.05 2.37
N GLU A 227 -4.26 -4.51 1.32
CA GLU A 227 -5.16 -3.37 1.37
C GLU A 227 -6.51 -3.72 0.73
N VAL A 228 -7.46 -4.15 1.58
CA VAL A 228 -8.78 -4.64 1.18
C VAL A 228 -9.91 -3.97 1.97
N SER A 229 -11.03 -3.68 1.33
CA SER A 229 -12.20 -3.11 1.99
C SER A 229 -13.03 -4.19 2.69
N THR A 230 -12.87 -4.30 4.02
CA THR A 230 -13.72 -5.17 4.86
C THR A 230 -14.84 -4.41 5.56
N ARG A 231 -15.11 -3.15 5.17
CA ARG A 231 -16.11 -2.28 5.80
C ARG A 231 -17.53 -2.86 5.76
N LYS A 232 -17.82 -3.68 4.75
CA LYS A 232 -19.13 -4.32 4.54
C LYS A 232 -19.18 -5.77 5.05
N ALA A 233 -18.15 -6.25 5.74
CA ALA A 233 -18.16 -7.59 6.33
C ALA A 233 -19.34 -7.71 7.32
N ALA A 234 -20.08 -8.83 7.25
CA ALA A 234 -21.29 -9.02 8.05
C ALA A 234 -21.01 -9.15 9.56
N SER A 235 -19.79 -9.51 9.93
CA SER A 235 -19.35 -9.69 11.32
C SER A 235 -17.83 -9.62 11.41
N ARG A 236 -17.30 -9.47 12.63
CA ARG A 236 -15.85 -9.51 12.87
C ARG A 236 -15.22 -10.85 12.44
N PRO A 237 -15.83 -12.03 12.71
CA PRO A 237 -15.34 -13.30 12.14
C PRO A 237 -15.34 -13.36 10.60
N ALA A 238 -16.34 -12.75 9.93
CA ALA A 238 -16.35 -12.69 8.47
C ALA A 238 -15.19 -11.85 7.93
N ARG A 239 -14.90 -10.72 8.58
CA ARG A 239 -13.72 -9.89 8.29
C ARG A 239 -12.42 -10.67 8.50
N GLU A 240 -12.27 -11.33 9.64
CA GLU A 240 -11.09 -12.16 9.93
C GLU A 240 -10.90 -13.22 8.84
N LYS A 241 -11.99 -13.87 8.41
CA LYS A 241 -11.96 -14.84 7.31
C LYS A 241 -11.46 -14.20 6.01
N ASP A 242 -11.97 -13.04 5.61
CA ASP A 242 -11.51 -12.34 4.40
C ASP A 242 -10.01 -12.01 4.46
N LEU A 243 -9.52 -11.57 5.62
CA LEU A 243 -8.09 -11.30 5.83
C LEU A 243 -7.26 -12.57 5.84
N ARG A 244 -7.77 -13.68 6.38
CA ARG A 244 -7.09 -14.99 6.38
C ARG A 244 -7.01 -15.57 4.98
N ASP A 245 -8.13 -15.58 4.25
CA ASP A 245 -8.20 -16.03 2.85
C ASP A 245 -7.18 -15.25 1.98
N SER A 246 -7.09 -13.94 2.21
CA SER A 246 -6.15 -13.07 1.49
C SER A 246 -4.69 -13.37 1.81
N LEU A 247 -4.35 -13.61 3.09
CA LEU A 247 -3.00 -13.98 3.51
C LEU A 247 -2.59 -15.35 2.92
N GLU A 248 -3.51 -16.32 2.94
CA GLU A 248 -3.28 -17.64 2.35
C GLU A 248 -3.08 -17.56 0.83
N PHE A 249 -3.89 -16.75 0.14
CA PHE A 249 -3.71 -16.45 -1.28
C PHE A 249 -2.32 -15.88 -1.54
N ALA A 250 -1.92 -14.86 -0.78
CA ALA A 250 -0.65 -14.21 -0.96
C ALA A 250 0.53 -15.17 -0.74
N ARG A 251 0.52 -15.91 0.39
CA ARG A 251 1.57 -16.89 0.72
C ARG A 251 1.66 -18.00 -0.32
N ARG A 252 0.54 -18.50 -0.84
CA ARG A 252 0.52 -19.52 -1.89
C ARG A 252 1.25 -19.05 -3.15
N HIS A 253 1.07 -17.80 -3.55
CA HIS A 253 1.64 -17.26 -4.79
C HIS A 253 3.00 -16.58 -4.61
N LEU A 254 3.40 -16.30 -3.38
CA LEU A 254 4.76 -15.89 -3.02
C LEU A 254 5.69 -17.07 -2.68
N ALA A 255 5.15 -18.29 -2.55
CA ALA A 255 5.98 -19.48 -2.39
C ALA A 255 6.82 -19.72 -3.65
N PRO A 256 8.13 -19.98 -3.53
CA PRO A 256 8.95 -20.40 -4.66
C PRO A 256 8.34 -21.64 -5.33
N ALA A 257 8.37 -21.69 -6.65
CA ALA A 257 7.97 -22.91 -7.36
C ALA A 257 8.84 -24.06 -6.86
N THR A 258 8.23 -25.06 -6.21
CA THR A 258 8.91 -26.29 -5.85
C THR A 258 9.31 -26.97 -7.16
N ASN A 259 10.61 -27.00 -7.48
CA ASN A 259 11.16 -27.75 -8.61
C ASN A 259 11.00 -29.26 -8.36
N ASN A 260 9.78 -29.78 -8.48
CA ASN A 260 9.54 -31.20 -8.66
C ASN A 260 9.63 -31.52 -10.16
N ALA A 261 10.85 -31.46 -10.69
CA ALA A 261 11.15 -32.18 -11.91
C ALA A 261 11.28 -33.68 -11.55
N PRO A 262 10.50 -34.60 -12.15
CA PRO A 262 10.73 -36.02 -11.96
C PRO A 262 12.15 -36.35 -12.45
N ALA A 263 12.94 -37.00 -11.61
CA ALA A 263 14.25 -37.51 -11.98
C ALA A 263 14.07 -38.46 -13.17
N ILE A 264 14.43 -38.00 -14.38
CA ILE A 264 14.51 -38.85 -15.55
C ILE A 264 15.64 -39.84 -15.27
N THR A 265 15.26 -41.03 -14.81
CA THR A 265 16.18 -42.14 -14.66
C THR A 265 16.46 -42.65 -16.07
N ARG A 266 17.63 -42.32 -16.61
CA ARG A 266 18.10 -42.94 -17.86
C ARG A 266 18.56 -44.36 -17.51
N ALA A 267 17.87 -45.35 -18.10
CA ALA A 267 18.34 -46.73 -18.21
C ALA A 267 19.36 -46.85 -19.34
#